data_AF-A0A392TQM3-F1
#
_entry.id   AF-A0A392TQM3-F1
#
_cell.length_a   1.000
_cell.length_b   1.000
_cell.length_c   1.000
_cell.angle_alpha   90.00
_cell.angle_beta   90.00
_cell.angle_gamma   90.00
#
_symmetry.space_group_name_H-M   'P 1'
#
loop_
_entity.id
_entity.type
_entity.pdbx_description
1 polymer ?
#
loop_
_entity_poly.entity_id
_entity_poly.type
_entity_poly.pdbx_seq_one_letter_code
_entity_poly.pdbx_strand_id
1 'polypeptide(L)'
;VLAFQPVTLTQAISLANLQEEKFADRSQPTSKPHMPSSAASVTPSFKPTMSVVPPKPSPAVKRLTPEELQARREKGLCYNCDEKYLR
;
A
#
# COMPACT_ATOMS: atom_id res chain seq x y z
N VAL A 1 5.39 10.33 26.19
CA VAL A 1 4.19 9.51 25.93
C VAL A 1 4.38 8.86 24.57
N LEU A 2 4.56 7.54 24.51
CA LEU A 2 4.62 6.82 23.24
C LEU A 2 3.20 6.79 22.67
N ALA A 3 2.98 7.43 21.52
CA ALA A 3 1.69 7.37 20.84
C ALA A 3 1.40 5.91 20.39
N PHE A 4 0.12 5.54 20.31
CA PHE A 4 -0.35 4.23 19.84
C PHE A 4 0.03 3.00 20.71
N GLN A 5 0.18 3.18 22.02
CA GLN A 5 0.32 2.07 22.97
C GLN A 5 -0.86 2.03 23.94
N PRO A 6 -2.02 1.47 23.54
CA PRO A 6 -3.15 1.29 24.45
C PRO A 6 -2.81 0.26 25.54
N VAL A 7 -3.07 0.60 26.79
CA VAL A 7 -2.84 -0.30 27.94
C VAL A 7 -4.07 -1.13 28.30
N THR A 8 -5.24 -0.79 27.72
CA THR A 8 -6.50 -1.51 27.92
C THR A 8 -7.18 -1.80 26.58
N LEU A 9 -7.99 -2.86 26.54
CA LEU A 9 -8.74 -3.28 25.35
C LEU A 9 -9.67 -2.17 24.83
N THR A 10 -10.37 -1.47 25.72
CA THR A 10 -11.27 -0.36 25.35
C THR A 10 -10.53 0.78 24.67
N GLN A 11 -9.33 1.13 25.16
CA GLN A 11 -8.49 2.14 24.50
C GLN A 11 -8.04 1.69 23.12
N ALA A 12 -7.65 0.42 22.96
CA ALA A 12 -7.26 -0.13 21.67
C ALA A 12 -8.40 -0.06 20.65
N ILE A 13 -9.62 -0.42 21.07
CA ILE A 13 -10.82 -0.37 20.23
C ILE A 13 -11.14 1.07 19.82
N SER A 14 -11.12 2.02 20.76
CA SER A 14 -11.38 3.43 20.46
C SER A 14 -10.37 3.99 19.46
N LEU A 15 -9.08 3.69 19.63
CA LEU A 15 -8.03 4.11 18.70
C LEU A 15 -8.18 3.48 17.31
N ALA A 16 -8.60 2.20 17.24
CA ALA A 16 -8.85 1.52 15.97
C ALA A 16 -9.99 2.19 15.19
N ASN A 17 -11.11 2.48 15.86
CA ASN A 17 -12.25 3.16 15.22
C ASN A 17 -11.88 4.56 14.71
N LEU A 18 -11.15 5.35 15.52
CA LEU A 18 -10.64 6.67 15.12
C LEU A 18 -9.74 6.58 13.88
N GLN A 19 -8.93 5.54 13.81
CA GLN A 19 -8.05 5.31 12.68
C GLN A 19 -8.86 4.95 11.43
N GLU A 20 -9.82 4.03 11.54
CA GLU A 20 -10.71 3.62 10.44
C GLU A 20 -11.49 4.80 9.85
N GLU A 21 -12.04 5.69 10.69
CA GLU A 21 -12.76 6.89 10.25
C GLU A 21 -11.86 7.79 9.37
N LYS A 22 -10.61 8.01 9.80
CA LYS A 22 -9.62 8.79 9.04
C LYS A 22 -9.24 8.14 7.70
N PHE A 23 -9.29 6.81 7.61
CA PHE A 23 -9.01 6.09 6.37
C PHE A 23 -10.24 6.02 5.45
N ALA A 24 -11.45 5.94 6.02
CA ALA A 24 -12.71 5.95 5.29
C ALA A 24 -12.91 7.28 4.54
N ASP A 25 -12.64 8.41 5.19
CA ASP A 25 -12.67 9.73 4.55
C ASP A 25 -11.72 9.81 3.34
N ARG A 26 -10.53 9.20 3.46
CA ARG A 26 -9.53 9.13 2.38
C ARG A 26 -9.84 8.10 1.29
N SER A 27 -10.83 7.24 1.50
CA SER A 27 -11.22 6.17 0.57
C SER A 27 -12.32 6.58 -0.41
N GLN A 28 -12.86 7.80 -0.31
CA GLN A 28 -13.58 8.39 -1.44
C GLN A 28 -12.61 8.52 -2.64
N PRO A 29 -12.96 8.07 -3.85
CA PRO A 29 -12.16 8.28 -5.03
C PRO A 29 -12.32 9.73 -5.48
N THR A 30 -11.82 10.68 -4.69
CA THR A 30 -11.61 12.03 -5.15
C THR A 30 -10.30 12.04 -5.93
N SER A 31 -10.44 12.31 -7.21
CA SER A 31 -9.47 12.77 -8.18
C SER A 31 -8.12 13.16 -7.56
N LYS A 32 -7.06 12.49 -8.04
CA LYS A 32 -5.64 12.86 -7.97
C LYS A 32 -5.42 14.31 -7.46
N PRO A 33 -4.73 14.54 -6.33
CA PRO A 33 -4.32 15.89 -6.01
C PRO A 33 -3.24 16.32 -7.02
N HIS A 34 -3.64 17.17 -7.96
CA HIS A 34 -2.74 17.99 -8.75
C HIS A 34 -2.00 18.89 -7.77
N MET A 35 -0.70 18.66 -7.63
CA MET A 35 0.22 19.42 -6.79
C MET A 35 0.28 20.89 -7.25
N PRO A 36 -0.13 21.88 -6.44
CA PRO A 36 0.27 23.25 -6.67
C PRO A 36 1.56 23.50 -5.88
N SER A 37 2.66 23.64 -6.61
CA SER A 37 3.88 24.24 -6.09
C SER A 37 3.59 25.70 -5.70
N SER A 38 3.65 26.05 -4.40
CA SER A 38 4.17 27.34 -3.92
C SER A 38 4.19 27.46 -2.38
N ALA A 39 5.31 28.01 -1.90
CA ALA A 39 5.53 28.73 -0.64
C ALA A 39 5.56 27.95 0.70
N ALA A 40 6.80 27.64 1.10
CA ALA A 40 7.40 27.76 2.44
C ALA A 40 6.52 27.65 3.70
N SER A 41 6.71 26.58 4.46
CA SER A 41 6.77 26.63 5.93
C SER A 41 7.68 25.52 6.46
N VAL A 42 8.62 25.93 7.30
CA VAL A 42 9.74 25.14 7.79
C VAL A 42 9.24 24.22 8.91
N THR A 43 9.37 22.90 8.74
CA THR A 43 9.29 21.94 9.85
C THR A 43 10.43 20.92 9.73
N PRO A 44 11.20 20.64 10.79
CA PRO A 44 12.29 19.68 10.71
C PRO A 44 11.72 18.27 10.80
N SER A 45 11.26 17.72 9.68
CA SER A 45 11.01 16.28 9.58
C SER A 45 12.34 15.54 9.46
N PHE A 46 12.71 14.86 10.54
CA PHE A 46 13.79 13.89 10.58
C PHE A 46 13.61 12.88 9.42
N LYS A 47 14.54 12.90 8.48
CA LYS A 47 14.62 11.93 7.39
C LYS A 47 15.43 10.74 7.90
N PRO A 48 14.87 9.52 8.06
CA PRO A 48 15.74 8.37 8.16
C PRO A 48 16.45 8.24 6.80
N THR A 49 17.79 8.28 6.82
CA THR A 49 18.63 7.95 5.67
C THR A 49 18.42 6.47 5.34
N MET A 50 17.34 6.18 4.63
CA MET A 50 17.21 4.94 3.87
C MET A 50 17.90 5.21 2.56
N SER A 51 19.04 4.56 2.34
CA SER A 51 19.71 4.49 1.06
C SER A 51 18.67 4.21 -0.01
N VAL A 52 18.38 5.21 -0.84
CA VAL A 52 17.43 5.11 -1.94
C VAL A 52 18.08 4.21 -2.98
N VAL A 53 17.92 2.90 -2.81
CA VAL A 53 17.90 2.03 -3.97
C VAL A 53 16.68 2.48 -4.78
N PRO A 54 16.84 2.88 -6.05
CA PRO A 54 15.70 3.21 -6.89
C PRO A 54 14.68 2.06 -6.78
N PRO A 55 13.37 2.33 -6.59
CA PRO A 55 12.39 1.26 -6.65
C PRO A 55 12.57 0.59 -8.01
N LYS A 56 12.98 -0.69 -8.00
CA LYS A 56 12.94 -1.50 -9.21
C LYS A 56 11.52 -1.33 -9.77
N PRO A 57 11.36 -1.06 -11.08
CA PRO A 57 10.04 -0.95 -11.66
C PRO A 57 9.28 -2.21 -11.29
N SER A 58 8.27 -2.08 -10.43
CA SER A 58 7.37 -3.18 -10.13
C SER A 58 6.81 -3.60 -11.49
N PRO A 59 6.98 -4.87 -11.91
CA PRO A 59 6.47 -5.28 -13.19
C PRO A 59 4.99 -4.93 -13.22
N ALA A 60 4.56 -4.21 -14.25
CA ALA A 60 3.16 -3.87 -14.43
C ALA A 60 2.37 -5.17 -14.32
N VAL A 61 1.54 -5.30 -13.28
CA VAL A 61 0.77 -6.52 -13.03
C VAL A 61 -0.18 -6.68 -14.21
N LYS A 62 0.20 -7.54 -15.15
CA LYS A 62 -0.64 -7.87 -16.30
C LYS A 62 -1.85 -8.59 -15.75
N ARG A 63 -3.01 -7.95 -15.88
CA ARG A 63 -4.30 -8.56 -15.54
C ARG A 63 -4.54 -9.65 -16.56
N LEU A 64 -4.36 -10.90 -16.14
CA LEU A 64 -4.72 -12.06 -16.96
C LEU A 64 -6.23 -12.08 -17.14
N THR A 65 -6.65 -12.38 -18.35
CA THR A 65 -8.03 -12.77 -18.61
C THR A 65 -8.35 -14.11 -17.92
N PRO A 66 -9.63 -14.42 -17.65
CA PRO A 66 -10.02 -15.69 -17.03
C PRO A 66 -9.51 -16.92 -17.80
N GLU A 67 -9.47 -16.83 -19.14
CA GLU A 67 -9.00 -17.89 -20.02
C GLU A 67 -7.48 -18.12 -19.87
N GLU A 68 -6.68 -17.06 -19.86
CA GLU A 68 -5.23 -17.17 -19.64
C GLU A 68 -4.90 -17.71 -18.25
N LEU A 69 -5.68 -17.33 -17.24
CA LEU A 69 -5.53 -17.84 -15.87
C LEU A 69 -5.80 -19.36 -15.80
N GLN A 70 -6.81 -19.83 -16.53
CA GLN A 70 -7.15 -21.25 -16.62
C GLN A 70 -6.03 -22.02 -17.33
N ALA A 71 -5.56 -21.52 -18.49
CA ALA A 71 -4.46 -22.14 -19.22
C ALA A 71 -3.16 -22.21 -18.40
N ARG A 72 -2.88 -21.19 -17.57
CA ARG A 72 -1.72 -21.22 -16.64
C ARG A 72 -1.89 -22.21 -15.50
N ARG A 73 -3.11 -22.37 -14.94
CA ARG A 73 -3.41 -23.41 -13.93
C ARG A 73 -3.21 -24.81 -14.48
N GLU A 74 -3.71 -25.07 -15.69
CA GLU A 74 -3.57 -26.37 -16.36
C GLU A 74 -2.11 -26.71 -16.66
N LYS A 75 -1.30 -25.70 -17.03
CA LYS A 75 0.15 -25.85 -17.23
C LYS A 75 0.96 -25.88 -15.93
N GLY A 76 0.33 -25.61 -14.79
CA GLY A 76 1.01 -25.52 -13.49
C GLY A 76 2.09 -24.44 -13.48
N LEU A 77 1.84 -23.29 -14.10
CA LEU A 77 2.77 -22.16 -14.14
C LEU A 77 2.33 -21.05 -13.18
N CYS A 78 3.31 -20.30 -12.67
CA CYS A 78 3.07 -19.07 -11.92
C CYS A 78 2.19 -18.11 -12.72
N TYR A 79 1.30 -17.38 -12.05
CA TYR A 79 0.40 -16.45 -12.74
C TYR A 79 1.15 -15.31 -13.44
N ASN A 80 2.23 -14.82 -12.84
CA ASN A 80 2.94 -13.66 -13.35
C ASN A 80 4.32 -13.99 -13.95
N CYS A 81 4.75 -15.26 -13.88
CA CYS A 81 6.06 -15.71 -14.34
C CYS A 81 5.92 -17.02 -15.14
N ASP A 82 6.90 -17.36 -15.97
CA ASP A 82 6.91 -18.63 -16.71
C ASP A 82 7.62 -19.76 -15.94
N GLU A 83 7.60 -19.68 -14.61
CA GLU A 83 8.14 -20.69 -13.69
C GLU A 83 7.03 -21.64 -13.22
N LYS A 84 7.39 -22.85 -12.79
CA LYS A 84 6.41 -23.80 -12.23
C LYS A 84 5.78 -23.24 -10.96
N TYR A 85 4.47 -23.42 -10.84
CA TYR A 85 3.72 -23.09 -9.65
C TYR A 85 4.09 -24.06 -8.52
N LEU A 86 4.79 -23.55 -7.52
CA LEU A 86 5.09 -24.27 -6.28
C LEU A 86 3.88 -24.16 -5.36
N ARG A 87 3.36 -25.30 -4.89
CA ARG A 87 2.18 -25.39 -4.02
C ARG A 87 2.58 -25.60 -2.57
#